data_AF-A0A1G5BT40-F1
#
_entry.id   AF-A0A1G5BT40-F1
#
_cell.length_a   1.000
_cell.length_b   1.000
_cell.length_c   1.000
_cell.angle_alpha   90.00
_cell.angle_beta   90.00
_cell.angle_gamma   90.00
#
_symmetry.space_group_name_H-M   'P 1'
#
loop_
_entity.id
_entity.type
_entity.pdbx_description
1 polymer ?
#
loop_
_entity_poly.entity_id
_entity_poly.type
_entity_poly.pdbx_seq_one_letter_code
_entity_poly.pdbx_strand_id
1 'polypeptide(L)' 'MTWTRLSDYAMTNGTHNISKAFIDGKPKYTLWLLGDKDRIMGFFDSAELAKKAAENGR' A
#
# COMPACT_ATOMS: atom_id res chain seq x y z
N MET A 1 3.67 13.12 0.85
CA MET A 1 4.08 12.26 -0.29
C MET A 1 3.02 12.38 -1.37
N THR A 2 3.37 12.44 -2.66
CA THR A 2 2.37 12.52 -3.74
C THR A 2 1.99 11.12 -4.20
N TRP A 3 0.70 10.77 -4.14
CA TRP A 3 0.20 9.46 -4.57
C TRP A 3 -0.37 9.53 -5.98
N THR A 4 0.15 8.69 -6.87
CA THR A 4 -0.29 8.53 -8.26
C THR A 4 -1.10 7.25 -8.39
N ARG A 5 -2.28 7.34 -9.00
CA ARG A 5 -3.09 6.17 -9.34
C ARG A 5 -2.41 5.41 -10.47
N LEU A 6 -2.23 4.10 -10.29
CA LEU A 6 -1.75 3.19 -11.34
C LEU A 6 -2.92 2.46 -12.00
N SER A 7 -3.92 2.07 -11.21
CA SER A 7 -5.14 1.39 -11.65
C SER A 7 -6.28 1.58 -10.64
N ASP A 8 -7.41 0.91 -10.85
CA ASP A 8 -8.54 0.86 -9.89
C ASP A 8 -8.19 0.09 -8.60
N TYR A 9 -7.09 -0.66 -8.65
CA TYR A 9 -6.64 -1.56 -7.60
C TYR A 9 -5.31 -1.16 -7.00
N ALA A 10 -4.56 -0.24 -7.61
CA ALA A 10 -3.22 0.11 -7.14
C ALA A 10 -2.88 1.60 -7.29
N MET A 11 -2.03 2.08 -6.37
CA MET A 11 -1.44 3.41 -6.40
C MET A 11 -0.03 3.39 -5.84
N THR A 12 0.79 4.37 -6.24
CA THR A 12 2.19 4.47 -5.87
C THR A 12 2.54 5.89 -5.45
N ASN A 13 3.55 6.06 -4.61
CA ASN A 13 4.19 7.35 -4.38
C ASN A 13 5.67 7.38 -4.82
N GLY A 14 6.10 6.38 -5.58
CA GLY A 14 7.48 6.18 -6.03
C GLY A 14 8.32 5.32 -5.09
N THR A 15 8.10 5.38 -3.77
CA THR A 15 8.82 4.56 -2.77
C THR A 15 7.95 3.47 -2.17
N HIS A 16 6.63 3.60 -2.25
CA HIS A 16 5.66 2.65 -1.74
C HIS A 16 4.57 2.37 -2.77
N ASN A 17 4.04 1.16 -2.74
CA ASN A 17 2.83 0.77 -3.47
C ASN A 17 1.73 0.38 -2.50
N ILE A 18 0.50 0.83 -2.79
CA ILE A 18 -0.71 0.33 -2.16
C ILE A 18 -1.48 -0.46 -3.20
N SER A 19 -1.94 -1.66 -2.86
CA SER A 19 -2.75 -2.49 -3.75
C SER A 19 -3.90 -3.16 -3.02
N LYS A 20 -5.04 -3.33 -3.69
CA LYS A 20 -6.16 -4.13 -3.17
C LYS A 20 -5.82 -5.61 -3.26
N ALA A 21 -6.03 -6.35 -2.18
CA ALA A 21 -5.83 -7.79 -2.10
C ALA A 21 -6.97 -8.45 -1.30
N PHE A 22 -7.17 -9.75 -1.49
CA PHE A 22 -8.00 -10.56 -0.61
C PHE A 22 -7.09 -11.31 0.36
N ILE A 23 -7.27 -11.07 1.65
CA ILE A 23 -6.55 -11.74 2.73
C ILE A 23 -7.60 -12.42 3.60
N ASP A 24 -7.49 -13.74 3.76
CA ASP A 24 -8.46 -14.57 4.50
C ASP A 24 -9.92 -14.33 4.07
N GLY A 25 -10.15 -14.22 2.76
CA GLY A 25 -11.47 -13.99 2.19
C GLY A 25 -12.04 -12.58 2.38
N LYS A 26 -11.28 -11.65 2.97
CA LYS A 26 -11.69 -10.25 3.18
C LYS A 26 -10.89 -9.30 2.30
N PRO A 27 -11.53 -8.29 1.68
CA PRO A 27 -10.81 -7.27 0.93
C PRO A 27 -9.97 -6.42 1.90
N LYS A 28 -8.69 -6.25 1.57
CA LYS A 28 -7.70 -5.47 2.31
C LYS A 28 -6.86 -4.66 1.33
N TYR A 29 -6.08 -3.73 1.87
CA TYR A 29 -5.08 -2.95 1.15
C TYR A 29 -3.69 -3.33 1.64
N THR A 30 -2.85 -3.84 0.76
CA THR A 30 -1.44 -4.15 1.05
C THR A 30 -0.59 -2.91 0.85
N LEU A 31 0.25 -2.57 1.81
CA LEU A 31 1.31 -1.58 1.64
C LEU A 31 2.64 -2.30 1.40
N TRP A 32 3.33 -1.88 0.34
CA TRP A 32 4.64 -2.37 -0.05
C TRP A 32 5.64 -1.22 0.01
N LEU A 33 6.81 -1.47 0.57
CA LEU A 33 7.99 -0.63 0.43
C LEU A 33 8.78 -1.13 -0.78
N LEU A 34 9.05 -0.23 -1.73
CA LEU A 34 9.80 -0.51 -2.95
C LEU A 34 11.29 -0.26 -2.71
N GLY A 35 12.14 -1.16 -3.18
CA GLY A 35 13.60 -1.04 -3.08
C GLY A 35 14.30 -2.26 -3.65
N ASP A 36 15.55 -2.51 -3.24
CA ASP A 36 16.31 -3.69 -3.70
C ASP A 36 15.63 -5.01 -3.35
N LYS A 37 14.82 -5.00 -2.28
CA LYS A 37 13.88 -6.07 -1.94
C LYS A 37 12.55 -5.45 -1.56
N ASP A 38 11.56 -5.65 -2.42
CA ASP A 38 10.20 -5.27 -2.11
C ASP A 38 9.74 -5.97 -0.83
N ARG A 39 9.20 -5.19 0.11
CA ARG A 39 8.76 -5.69 1.42
C ARG A 39 7.33 -5.28 1.69
N ILE A 40 6.51 -6.24 2.10
CA ILE A 40 5.18 -5.94 2.65
C ILE A 40 5.35 -5.27 4.01
N MET A 41 4.85 -4.05 4.13
CA MET A 41 4.82 -3.27 5.37
C MET A 41 3.58 -3.61 6.21
N GLY A 42 2.46 -3.96 5.57
CA GLY A 42 1.26 -4.40 6.28
C GLY A 42 0.01 -4.50 5.41
N PHE A 43 -1.08 -4.90 6.07
CA PHE A 43 -2.41 -5.05 5.51
C PHE A 43 -3.38 -4.12 6.25
N PHE A 44 -4.18 -3.37 5.50
CA PHE A 44 -5.03 -2.30 6.03
C PHE A 44 -6.47 -2.44 5.53
N ASP A 45 -7.43 -1.91 6.30
CA ASP A 45 -8.84 -1.90 5.92
C ASP A 45 -9.18 -0.83 4.86
N SER A 46 -8.34 0.18 4.70
CA SER A 46 -8.52 1.24 3.70
C SER A 46 -7.20 1.73 3.12
N ALA A 47 -7.27 2.35 1.95
CA ALA A 47 -6.11 2.99 1.32
C ALA A 47 -5.59 4.15 2.18
N GLU A 48 -6.46 4.91 2.83
CA GLU A 48 -6.10 6.05 3.70
C GLU A 48 -5.25 5.61 4.90
N LEU A 49 -5.56 4.44 5.49
CA LEU A 49 -4.76 3.87 6.58
C LEU A 49 -3.38 3.44 6.09
N ALA A 50 -3.31 2.79 4.92
CA ALA A 50 -2.04 2.42 4.31
C ALA A 50 -1.18 3.65 3.97
N LYS A 51 -1.79 4.74 3.48
CA LYS A 51 -1.09 6.02 3.22
C LYS A 51 -0.52 6.61 4.51
N LYS A 52 -1.32 6.67 5.58
CA LYS A 52 -0.86 7.15 6.90
C LYS A 52 0.27 6.30 7.46
N ALA A 53 0.25 4.98 7.25
CA ALA A 53 1.33 4.11 7.68
C ALA A 53 2.64 4.42 6.93
N ALA A 54 2.58 4.57 5.60
CA ALA A 54 3.72 4.95 4.78
C ALA A 54 4.33 6.30 5.17
N GLU A 55 3.49 7.28 5.53
CA GLU A 55 3.93 8.63 5.93
C GLU A 55 4.57 8.65 7.32
N ASN A 56 4.16 7.75 8.21
CA ASN A 56 4.67 7.66 9.58
C ASN A 56 5.86 6.71 9.75
N GLY A 57 6.31 6.04 8.67
CA GLY A 57 7.49 5.16 8.68
C GLY A 57 7.34 3.90 9.55
N ARG A 58 6.12 3.38 9.72
CA ARG A 58 5.85 2.12 10.43
C ARG A 58 5.53 0.99 9.49
#